data_AF-A0A178HVH1-F1
#
_entry.id   AF-A0A178HVH1-F1
#
_cell.length_a   1.000
_cell.length_b   1.000
_cell.length_c   1.000
_cell.angle_alpha   90.00
_cell.angle_beta   90.00
_cell.angle_gamma   90.00
#
_symmetry.space_group_name_H-M   'P 1'
#
loop_
_entity.id
_entity.type
_entity.pdbx_description
1 polymer ?
#
loop_
_entity_poly.entity_id
_entity_poly.type
_entity_poly.pdbx_seq_one_letter_code
_entity_poly.pdbx_strand_id
1 'polypeptide(L)'
;MRNGEVLRRISLNRAAWNEVFHHDHHSAYVFTMTPNEADNDIAARMFGMGLSEDPGTGSAAAALIGLLAEQEGPIGQFDRVLRQGVEMGRPCRIHLQFRKEGDALTHGAIGGEAVVVAEGVLDLED
;
A
#
# COMPACT_ATOMS: atom_id res chain seq x y z
N MET A 1 0.82 -7.99 19.23
CA MET A 1 1.01 -8.84 18.04
C MET A 1 0.97 -7.93 16.82
N ARG A 2 1.88 -8.06 15.84
CA ARG A 2 1.88 -7.30 14.57
C ARG A 2 1.73 -8.32 13.44
N ASN A 3 0.50 -8.57 12.99
CA ASN A 3 0.17 -9.56 11.96
C ASN A 3 -1.08 -9.13 11.18
N GLY A 4 -1.42 -9.83 10.09
CA GLY A 4 -2.58 -9.53 9.27
C GLY A 4 -3.92 -9.54 10.02
N GLU A 5 -4.06 -10.31 11.09
CA GLU A 5 -5.29 -10.35 11.91
C GLU A 5 -5.57 -9.01 12.60
N VAL A 6 -4.52 -8.27 12.98
CA VAL A 6 -4.68 -6.93 13.55
C VAL A 6 -5.28 -5.97 12.53
N LEU A 7 -4.88 -6.07 11.26
CA LEU A 7 -5.44 -5.21 10.20
C LEU A 7 -6.94 -5.43 10.01
N ARG A 8 -7.41 -6.69 10.07
CA ARG A 8 -8.85 -7.03 10.00
C ARG A 8 -9.68 -6.36 11.07
N ARG A 9 -9.09 -6.12 12.25
CA ARG A 9 -9.80 -5.55 13.41
C ARG A 9 -9.86 -4.03 13.38
N ILE A 10 -9.16 -3.37 12.45
CA ILE A 10 -9.16 -1.91 12.36
C ILE A 10 -10.55 -1.45 11.93
N SER A 11 -11.13 -0.57 12.75
CA SER A 11 -12.35 0.17 12.48
C SER A 11 -12.08 1.66 12.74
N LEU A 12 -12.43 2.52 11.79
CA LEU A 12 -12.18 3.95 11.90
C LEU A 12 -13.17 4.61 12.86
N ASN A 13 -12.65 5.27 13.88
CA ASN A 13 -13.43 6.24 14.65
C ASN A 13 -13.48 7.56 13.87
N ARG A 14 -14.59 7.82 13.18
CA ARG A 14 -14.76 9.02 12.34
C ARG A 14 -14.71 10.34 13.13
N ALA A 15 -15.16 10.33 14.38
CA ALA A 15 -15.10 11.54 15.20
C ALA A 15 -13.65 11.93 15.49
N ALA A 16 -12.82 10.97 15.89
CA ALA A 16 -11.40 11.18 16.14
C ALA A 16 -10.60 11.39 14.84
N TRP A 17 -11.04 10.80 13.72
CA TRP A 17 -10.33 10.91 12.44
C TRP A 17 -10.14 12.36 12.00
N ASN A 18 -11.20 13.18 12.08
CA ASN A 18 -11.13 14.58 11.65
C ASN A 18 -10.26 15.45 12.57
N GLU A 19 -10.04 15.03 13.81
CA GLU A 19 -9.12 15.72 14.73
C GLU A 19 -7.66 15.40 14.38
N VAL A 20 -7.36 14.13 14.06
CA VAL A 20 -5.98 13.65 13.83
C VAL A 20 -5.51 13.82 12.38
N PHE A 21 -6.40 13.61 11.41
CA PHE A 21 -6.09 13.55 9.97
C PHE A 21 -6.80 14.70 9.22
N HIS A 22 -6.47 15.94 9.56
CA HIS A 22 -7.04 17.15 8.95
C HIS A 22 -6.14 17.75 7.87
N HIS A 23 -6.75 18.44 6.89
CA HIS A 23 -6.14 19.25 5.82
C HIS A 23 -4.95 18.59 5.09
N ASP A 24 -3.75 18.66 5.67
CA ASP A 24 -2.48 18.26 5.05
C ASP A 24 -2.19 16.75 5.14
N HIS A 25 -2.84 16.02 6.05
CA HIS A 25 -2.68 14.57 6.24
C HIS A 25 -4.02 13.87 6.38
N HIS A 26 -4.78 13.72 5.29
CA HIS A 26 -6.15 13.20 5.30
C HIS A 26 -6.24 11.69 5.00
N SER A 27 -5.15 10.96 5.17
CA SER A 27 -5.09 9.52 4.90
C SER A 27 -4.14 8.78 5.82
N ALA A 28 -4.39 7.48 6.00
CA ALA A 28 -3.55 6.59 6.78
C ALA A 28 -3.30 5.29 6.00
N TYR A 29 -2.02 5.00 5.77
CA TYR A 29 -1.57 3.73 5.22
C TYR A 29 -1.04 2.85 6.33
N VAL A 30 -1.86 1.91 6.79
CA VAL A 30 -1.55 1.03 7.92
C VAL A 30 -1.05 -0.30 7.39
N PHE A 31 0.13 -0.74 7.82
CA PHE A 31 0.74 -1.96 7.31
C PHE A 31 1.40 -2.81 8.42
N THR A 32 1.68 -4.07 8.09
CA THR A 32 2.44 -5.00 8.94
C THR A 32 3.19 -6.00 8.07
N MET A 33 4.34 -6.46 8.56
CA MET A 33 5.01 -7.65 8.00
C MET A 33 4.15 -8.89 8.24
N THR A 34 4.21 -9.85 7.31
CA THR A 34 3.42 -11.09 7.34
C THR A 34 4.29 -12.33 7.11
N PRO A 35 5.28 -12.62 7.98
CA PRO A 35 6.23 -13.72 7.78
C PRO A 35 5.57 -15.12 7.75
N ASN A 36 4.31 -15.23 8.16
CA ASN A 36 3.54 -16.48 8.20
C ASN A 36 2.48 -16.57 7.09
N GLU A 37 2.38 -15.57 6.20
CA GLU A 37 1.48 -15.63 5.05
C GLU A 37 2.28 -16.04 3.82
N ALA A 38 1.76 -17.03 3.07
CA ALA A 38 2.38 -17.42 1.81
C ALA A 38 2.25 -16.28 0.79
N ASP A 39 3.27 -16.18 -0.07
CA ASP A 39 3.28 -15.32 -1.26
C ASP A 39 3.11 -13.81 -1.02
N ASN A 40 3.22 -13.32 0.22
CA ASN A 40 3.19 -11.89 0.55
C ASN A 40 4.05 -11.59 1.78
N ASP A 41 4.91 -10.57 1.69
CA ASP A 41 5.78 -10.13 2.79
C ASP A 41 5.08 -9.10 3.70
N ILE A 42 4.16 -8.33 3.12
CA ILE A 42 3.51 -7.19 3.76
C ILE A 42 2.01 -7.23 3.50
N ALA A 43 1.23 -6.88 4.52
CA ALA A 43 -0.17 -6.56 4.39
C ALA A 43 -0.43 -5.09 4.72
N ALA A 44 -1.32 -4.44 3.97
CA ALA A 44 -1.68 -3.04 4.22
C ALA A 44 -3.17 -2.75 4.01
N ARG A 45 -3.63 -1.65 4.62
CA ARG A 45 -4.94 -1.02 4.40
C ARG A 45 -4.76 0.48 4.21
N MET A 46 -5.49 1.07 3.28
CA MET A 46 -5.46 2.51 3.01
C MET A 46 -6.80 3.16 3.33
N PHE A 47 -6.80 4.08 4.27
CA PHE A 47 -7.98 4.83 4.68
C PHE A 47 -7.85 6.30 4.30
N GLY A 48 -8.92 6.93 3.82
CA GLY A 48 -8.98 8.37 3.52
C GLY A 48 -9.24 8.68 2.05
N MET A 49 -8.76 9.85 1.59
CA MET A 49 -8.94 10.36 0.20
C MET A 49 -10.41 10.55 -0.24
N GLY A 50 -11.32 10.86 0.69
CA GLY A 50 -12.75 10.98 0.40
C GLY A 50 -13.49 9.63 0.22
N LEU A 51 -12.77 8.51 0.28
CA LEU A 51 -13.29 7.15 0.29
C LEU A 51 -13.20 6.58 1.73
N SER A 52 -13.97 5.52 2.02
CA SER A 52 -13.83 4.82 3.29
C SER A 52 -12.54 4.00 3.35
N GLU A 53 -12.22 3.28 2.27
CA GLU A 53 -11.02 2.46 2.12
C GLU A 53 -10.74 2.24 0.63
N ASP A 54 -9.48 2.29 0.22
CA ASP A 54 -9.03 2.01 -1.15
C ASP A 54 -8.42 0.59 -1.23
N PRO A 55 -8.84 -0.27 -2.18
CA PRO A 55 -8.34 -1.65 -2.29
C PRO A 55 -6.88 -1.80 -2.69
N GLY A 56 -6.30 -0.84 -3.42
CA GLY A 56 -4.94 -0.93 -3.92
C GLY A 56 -4.37 0.45 -4.23
N THR A 57 -3.50 0.96 -3.36
CA THR A 57 -3.04 2.35 -3.43
C THR A 57 -1.57 2.43 -3.82
N GLY A 58 -1.31 2.55 -5.12
CA GLY A 58 0.05 2.58 -5.66
C GLY A 58 0.92 3.71 -5.05
N SER A 59 0.39 4.92 -4.91
CA SER A 59 1.13 6.04 -4.34
C SER A 59 1.56 5.81 -2.88
N ALA A 60 0.69 5.19 -2.06
CA ALA A 60 1.00 4.86 -0.68
C ALA A 60 2.05 3.73 -0.60
N ALA A 61 1.93 2.72 -1.47
CA ALA A 61 2.92 1.66 -1.61
C ALA A 61 4.30 2.20 -2.06
N ALA A 62 4.32 3.17 -2.96
CA ALA A 62 5.55 3.84 -3.39
C ALA A 62 6.19 4.65 -2.25
N ALA A 63 5.39 5.37 -1.46
CA ALA A 63 5.90 6.07 -0.27
C ALA A 63 6.46 5.10 0.79
N LEU A 64 5.83 3.93 0.95
CA LEU A 64 6.28 2.90 1.88
C LEU A 64 7.70 2.37 1.57
N ILE A 65 8.12 2.39 0.30
CA ILE A 65 9.50 2.01 -0.09
C ILE A 65 10.54 2.83 0.68
N GLY A 66 10.32 4.13 0.88
CA GLY A 66 11.26 4.99 1.60
C GLY A 66 11.45 4.51 3.04
N LEU A 67 10.36 4.22 3.74
CA LEU A 67 10.40 3.70 5.11
C LEU A 67 11.02 2.30 5.19
N LEU A 68 10.73 1.42 4.23
CA LEU A 68 11.33 0.07 4.19
C LEU A 68 12.84 0.16 3.94
N ALA A 69 13.28 1.06 3.07
CA ALA A 69 14.70 1.25 2.76
C ALA A 69 15.52 1.64 4.00
N GLU A 70 14.95 2.39 4.94
CA GLU A 70 15.61 2.72 6.23
C GLU A 70 15.82 1.48 7.12
N GLN A 71 15.06 0.40 6.91
CA GLN A 71 15.11 -0.83 7.69
C GLN A 71 16.01 -1.90 7.07
N GLU A 72 16.34 -1.76 5.79
CA GLU A 72 17.19 -2.68 5.04
C GLU A 72 18.68 -2.31 5.12
N GLY A 73 19.54 -3.27 4.75
CA GLY A 73 20.98 -3.07 4.66
C GLY A 73 21.37 -1.91 3.73
N PRO A 74 22.59 -1.34 3.88
CA PRO A 74 22.98 -0.10 3.21
C PRO A 74 23.19 -0.24 1.69
N ILE A 75 23.36 -1.45 1.18
CA ILE A 75 23.62 -1.75 -0.23
C ILE A 75 22.82 -2.97 -0.63
N GLY A 76 22.14 -2.92 -1.77
CA GLY A 76 21.47 -4.09 -2.34
C GLY A 76 20.27 -3.75 -3.22
N GLN A 77 19.77 -4.79 -3.88
CA GLN A 77 18.44 -4.82 -4.51
C GLN A 77 17.49 -5.56 -3.57
N PHE A 78 16.34 -4.96 -3.31
CA PHE A 78 15.33 -5.49 -2.40
C PHE A 78 13.99 -5.59 -3.13
N ASP A 79 13.33 -6.72 -2.94
CA ASP A 79 12.02 -7.02 -3.51
C ASP A 79 11.07 -7.43 -2.37
N ARG A 80 9.85 -6.89 -2.39
CA ARG A 80 8.78 -7.25 -1.44
C ARG A 80 7.45 -7.39 -2.17
N VAL A 81 6.62 -8.30 -1.71
CA VAL A 81 5.24 -8.45 -2.17
C VAL A 81 4.29 -7.93 -1.10
N LEU A 82 3.49 -6.93 -1.46
CA LEU A 82 2.49 -6.32 -0.60
C LEU A 82 1.08 -6.73 -1.06
N ARG A 83 0.26 -7.20 -0.12
CA ARG A 83 -1.19 -7.33 -0.33
C ARG A 83 -1.96 -6.16 0.27
N GLN A 84 -3.01 -5.72 -0.42
CA GLN A 84 -3.96 -4.71 0.05
C GLN A 84 -5.39 -5.12 -0.32
N GLY A 85 -6.37 -4.61 0.42
CA GLY A 85 -7.79 -4.76 0.08
C GLY A 85 -8.40 -6.13 0.37
N VAL A 86 -7.63 -7.08 0.93
CA VAL A 86 -8.13 -8.40 1.36
C VAL A 86 -9.21 -8.25 2.42
N GLU A 87 -9.02 -7.33 3.37
CA GLU A 87 -9.95 -7.07 4.47
C GLU A 87 -11.31 -6.52 3.99
N MET A 88 -11.36 -5.91 2.80
CA MET A 88 -12.58 -5.38 2.17
C MET A 88 -13.06 -6.23 0.97
N GLY A 89 -12.49 -7.43 0.77
CA GLY A 89 -12.90 -8.35 -0.29
C GLY A 89 -12.50 -7.95 -1.72
N ARG A 90 -11.56 -7.01 -1.86
CA ARG A 90 -11.04 -6.52 -3.16
C ARG A 90 -9.51 -6.67 -3.17
N PRO A 91 -8.99 -7.90 -3.26
CA PRO A 91 -7.56 -8.16 -3.13
C PRO A 91 -6.75 -7.56 -4.28
N CYS A 92 -5.73 -6.80 -3.93
CA CYS A 92 -4.70 -6.31 -4.84
C CYS A 92 -3.32 -6.78 -4.35
N ARG A 93 -2.45 -7.14 -5.31
CA ARG A 93 -1.04 -7.47 -5.05
C ARG A 93 -0.16 -6.43 -5.73
N ILE A 94 0.76 -5.86 -4.95
CA ILE A 94 1.68 -4.81 -5.37
C ILE A 94 3.09 -5.31 -5.10
N HIS A 95 3.92 -5.36 -6.14
CA HIS A 95 5.34 -5.63 -6.04
C HIS A 95 6.08 -4.34 -5.75
N LEU A 96 6.94 -4.35 -4.74
CA LEU A 96 7.83 -3.25 -4.39
C LEU A 96 9.25 -3.66 -4.74
N GLN A 97 9.95 -2.82 -5.48
CA GLN A 97 11.36 -3.01 -5.80
C GLN A 97 12.12 -1.74 -5.44
N PHE A 98 13.25 -1.89 -4.76
CA PHE A 98 14.09 -0.75 -4.44
C PHE A 98 15.57 -1.11 -4.32
N ARG A 99 16.43 -0.12 -4.60
CA ARG A 99 17.88 -0.29 -4.58
C ARG A 99 18.53 0.74 -3.66
N LYS A 100 19.47 0.26 -2.85
CA LYS A 100 20.32 1.12 -2.02
C LYS A 100 21.78 1.05 -2.44
N GLU A 101 22.45 2.21 -2.41
CA GLU A 101 23.89 2.37 -2.59
C GLU A 101 24.42 3.29 -1.48
N GLY A 102 25.14 2.74 -0.51
CA GLY A 102 25.71 3.52 0.60
C GLY A 102 24.65 4.24 1.41
N ASP A 103 23.58 3.54 1.79
CA ASP A 103 22.36 4.03 2.45
C ASP A 103 21.48 4.99 1.65
N ALA A 104 21.92 5.46 0.48
CA ALA A 104 21.07 6.22 -0.42
C ALA A 104 20.11 5.29 -1.17
N LEU A 105 18.80 5.58 -1.10
CA LEU A 105 17.80 4.97 -1.97
C LEU A 105 17.96 5.55 -3.38
N THR A 106 18.53 4.78 -4.31
CA THR A 106 18.83 5.22 -5.69
C THR A 106 17.74 4.86 -6.68
N HIS A 107 16.90 3.87 -6.35
CA HIS A 107 15.78 3.45 -7.18
C HIS A 107 14.63 2.93 -6.33
N GLY A 108 13.40 3.23 -6.75
CA GLY A 108 12.17 2.69 -6.20
C GLY A 108 11.14 2.51 -7.31
N ALA A 109 10.51 1.35 -7.36
CA ALA A 109 9.49 1.02 -8.33
C ALA A 109 8.38 0.20 -7.68
N ILE A 110 7.17 0.39 -8.18
CA ILE A 110 6.03 -0.48 -7.88
C ILE A 110 5.54 -1.13 -9.17
N GLY A 111 5.01 -2.34 -9.03
CA GLY A 111 4.43 -3.08 -10.14
C GLY A 111 3.25 -3.93 -9.68
N GLY A 112 2.48 -4.43 -10.62
CA GLY A 112 1.33 -5.28 -10.36
C GLY A 112 0.75 -5.81 -11.64
N GLU A 113 -0.12 -6.80 -11.51
CA GLU A 113 -0.88 -7.37 -12.61
C GLU A 113 -2.20 -6.63 -12.78
N ALA A 114 -2.69 -6.57 -14.02
CA ALA A 114 -3.99 -6.02 -14.35
C ALA A 114 -4.73 -6.98 -15.28
N VAL A 115 -6.05 -7.02 -15.14
CA VAL A 115 -6.95 -7.81 -16.00
C VAL A 115 -7.97 -6.85 -16.60
N VAL A 116 -8.19 -6.95 -17.91
CA VAL A 116 -9.23 -6.18 -18.60
C VAL A 116 -10.59 -6.78 -18.23
N VAL A 117 -11.44 -5.99 -17.57
CA VAL A 117 -12.78 -6.41 -17.12
C VAL A 117 -13.86 -5.99 -18.11
N ALA A 118 -13.67 -4.85 -18.77
CA ALA A 118 -14.56 -4.31 -19.78
C ALA A 118 -13.76 -3.43 -20.75
N GLU A 119 -14.22 -3.38 -22.00
CA GLU A 119 -13.73 -2.47 -23.02
C GLU A 119 -14.90 -1.77 -23.72
N GLY A 120 -14.66 -0.60 -24.29
CA GLY A 120 -15.68 0.18 -24.97
C GLY A 120 -15.08 1.41 -25.68
N VAL A 121 -15.94 2.18 -26.32
CA VAL A 121 -15.59 3.42 -27.03
C VAL A 121 -16.36 4.58 -26.40
N LEU A 122 -15.68 5.71 -26.18
CA LEU A 122 -16.29 6.97 -25.76
C LEU A 122 -16.30 7.92 -26.95
N ASP A 123 -17.45 8.15 -27.56
CA ASP A 123 -17.63 9.21 -28.54
C ASP A 123 -17.75 10.56 -27.82
N LEU A 124 -16.83 11.47 -28.13
CA LEU A 124 -16.91 12.85 -27.72
C LEU A 124 -17.53 13.60 -28.91
N GLU A 125 -18.79 14.00 -28.81
CA GLU A 125 -19.43 14.86 -29.82
C GLU A 125 -18.63 16.17 -30.00
N ASP A 126 -18.63 16.73 -31.21
CA ASP A 126 -17.91 17.98 -31.57
C ASP A 126 -18.39 19.21 -30.78
#